data_AF-A0A7X9ZU59-F1
#
_entry.id   AF-A0A7X9ZU59-F1
#
_cell.length_a   1.000
_cell.length_b   1.000
_cell.length_c   1.000
_cell.angle_alpha   90.00
_cell.angle_beta   90.00
_cell.angle_gamma   90.00
#
_symmetry.space_group_name_H-M   'P 1'
#
loop_
_entity.id
_entity.type
_entity.pdbx_description
1 polymer ?
#
loop_
_entity_poly.entity_id
_entity_poly.type
_entity_poly.pdbx_seq_one_letter_code
_entity_poly.pdbx_strand_id
1 'polypeptide(L)'
;MLSNAVDPGWVRTHMGGASAPVDILTGRATQSWLAASEDDAARTSGGYWQAMQRKEPPTSAASPDHGDRLIAAIEALTGVTVGASGQPRSRPRA
;
A
#
# COMPACT_ATOMS: atom_id res chain seq x y z
N MET A 1 11.51 6.34 -4.26
CA MET A 1 10.95 5.14 -3.60
C MET A 1 9.66 4.80 -4.32
N LEU A 2 9.46 3.53 -4.68
CA LEU A 2 8.20 3.05 -5.25
C LEU A 2 7.26 2.66 -4.11
N SER A 3 5.97 2.98 -4.25
CA SER A 3 4.94 2.60 -3.27
C SER A 3 3.64 2.26 -4.00
N ASN A 4 3.17 1.03 -3.83
CA ASN A 4 1.94 0.53 -4.43
C ASN A 4 1.12 -0.22 -3.39
N ALA A 5 -0.20 -0.27 -3.59
CA ALA A 5 -1.11 -1.12 -2.84
C ALA A 5 -1.43 -2.39 -3.65
N VAL A 6 -1.66 -3.50 -2.95
CA VAL A 6 -1.93 -4.80 -3.56
C VAL A 6 -2.98 -5.55 -2.76
N ASP A 7 -3.98 -6.07 -3.46
CA ASP A 7 -4.97 -6.99 -2.93
C ASP A 7 -4.64 -8.42 -3.39
N PRO A 8 -4.25 -9.31 -2.46
CA PRO A 8 -3.99 -10.71 -2.78
C PRO A 8 -5.27 -11.56 -2.93
N GLY A 9 -6.44 -10.98 -2.64
CA GLY A 9 -7.69 -11.70 -2.44
C GLY A 9 -7.74 -12.43 -1.10
N TRP A 10 -8.73 -13.31 -0.95
CA TRP A 10 -8.87 -14.15 0.24
C TRP A 10 -7.98 -15.39 0.14
N VAL A 11 -6.80 -15.31 0.78
CA VAL A 11 -5.73 -16.31 0.69
C VAL A 11 -5.75 -17.31 1.86
N ARG A 12 -5.51 -18.59 1.56
CA ARG A 12 -5.43 -19.72 2.51
C ARG A 12 -4.18 -19.65 3.40
N THR A 13 -4.18 -18.67 4.29
CA THR A 13 -3.22 -18.47 5.39
C THR A 13 -3.87 -18.83 6.72
N HIS A 14 -3.10 -18.79 7.83
CA HIS A 14 -3.71 -18.86 9.17
C HIS A 14 -4.77 -17.78 9.40
N MET A 15 -4.58 -16.57 8.85
CA MET A 15 -5.54 -15.47 8.94
C MET A 15 -6.76 -15.65 8.03
N GLY A 16 -6.58 -16.22 6.84
CA GLY A 16 -7.67 -16.46 5.89
C GLY A 16 -8.47 -17.74 6.14
N GLY A 17 -7.92 -18.70 6.89
CA GLY A 17 -8.55 -19.99 7.14
C GLY A 17 -8.50 -20.94 5.94
N ALA A 18 -8.86 -22.20 6.18
CA ALA A 18 -8.75 -23.27 5.18
C ALA A 18 -9.73 -23.12 3.99
N SER A 19 -10.87 -22.47 4.21
CA SER A 19 -11.93 -22.26 3.22
C SER A 19 -11.61 -21.16 2.19
N ALA A 20 -10.53 -20.42 2.37
CA ALA A 20 -10.12 -19.39 1.44
C ALA A 20 -9.86 -19.97 0.04
N PRO A 21 -10.38 -19.34 -1.04
CA PRO A 21 -10.31 -19.88 -2.38
C PRO A 21 -8.92 -19.76 -3.02
N VAL A 22 -8.15 -18.75 -2.63
CA VAL A 22 -6.82 -18.48 -3.20
C VAL A 22 -5.75 -19.24 -2.41
N ASP A 23 -4.95 -20.05 -3.09
CA ASP A 23 -3.79 -20.70 -2.46
C ASP A 23 -2.65 -19.70 -2.20
N ILE A 24 -1.68 -20.11 -1.37
CA ILE A 24 -0.60 -19.22 -0.93
C ILE A 24 0.33 -18.76 -2.06
N LEU A 25 0.54 -19.60 -3.08
CA LEU A 25 1.43 -19.26 -4.19
C LEU A 25 0.77 -18.23 -5.09
N THR A 26 -0.51 -18.42 -5.40
CA THR A 26 -1.31 -17.45 -6.15
C THR A 26 -1.44 -16.13 -5.36
N GLY A 27 -1.74 -16.21 -4.07
CA GLY A 27 -1.96 -15.04 -3.21
C GLY A 27 -0.73 -14.17 -2.95
N ARG A 28 0.49 -14.66 -3.20
CA ARG A 28 1.72 -13.86 -3.08
C ARG A 28 2.27 -13.34 -4.41
N ALA A 29 1.68 -13.74 -5.54
CA ALA A 29 2.27 -13.56 -6.85
C ALA A 29 2.42 -12.06 -7.20
N THR A 30 1.38 -11.27 -6.96
CA THR A 30 1.40 -9.83 -7.30
C THR A 30 2.39 -9.06 -6.42
N GLN A 31 2.51 -9.39 -5.13
CA GLN A 31 3.49 -8.77 -4.23
C GLN A 31 4.92 -9.10 -4.64
N SER A 32 5.18 -10.36 -4.98
CA SER A 32 6.51 -10.80 -5.42
C SER A 32 6.91 -10.11 -6.72
N TRP A 33 5.97 -9.99 -7.67
CA TRP A 33 6.16 -9.27 -8.92
C TRP A 33 6.40 -7.76 -8.68
N LEU A 34 5.58 -7.08 -7.87
CA LEU A 34 5.80 -5.65 -7.53
C LEU A 34 7.13 -5.38 -6.82
N ALA A 35 7.61 -6.34 -6.02
CA ALA A 35 8.83 -6.17 -5.23
C ALA A 35 10.12 -6.45 -6.00
N ALA A 36 10.10 -7.33 -7.01
CA ALA A 36 11.32 -7.88 -7.61
C ALA A 36 11.34 -7.88 -9.14
N SER A 37 10.24 -7.52 -9.82
CA SER A 37 10.17 -7.53 -11.27
C SER A 37 10.85 -6.31 -11.89
N GLU A 38 11.44 -6.52 -13.06
CA GLU A 38 11.97 -5.46 -13.94
C GLU A 38 10.92 -4.96 -14.95
N ASP A 39 9.70 -5.48 -14.91
CA ASP A 39 8.57 -5.02 -15.73
C ASP A 39 8.25 -3.55 -15.43
N ASP A 40 8.19 -2.71 -16.47
CA ASP A 40 7.86 -1.29 -16.35
C ASP A 40 6.54 -1.05 -15.60
N ALA A 41 5.56 -1.94 -15.75
CA ALA A 41 4.30 -1.84 -15.04
C ALA A 41 4.47 -2.00 -13.51
N ALA A 42 5.40 -2.85 -13.07
CA ALA A 42 5.74 -3.04 -11.65
C ALA A 42 6.56 -1.87 -11.08
N ARG A 43 7.26 -1.12 -11.95
CA ARG A 43 8.14 0.00 -11.58
C ARG A 43 7.42 1.35 -11.49
N THR A 44 6.12 1.34 -11.19
CA THR A 44 5.28 2.53 -11.00
C THR A 44 4.99 2.79 -9.52
N SER A 45 4.36 3.92 -9.18
CA SER A 45 3.93 4.25 -7.82
C SER A 45 2.47 4.72 -7.82
N GLY A 46 1.78 4.53 -6.71
CA GLY A 46 0.38 4.93 -6.53
C GLY A 46 -0.65 4.01 -7.20
N GLY A 47 -0.24 2.81 -7.62
CA GLY A 47 -1.14 1.81 -8.18
C GLY A 47 -1.83 0.97 -7.11
N TYR A 48 -3.07 0.58 -7.38
CA TYR A 48 -3.77 -0.51 -6.68
C TYR A 48 -3.79 -1.73 -7.60
N TRP A 49 -3.26 -2.86 -7.12
CA TRP A 49 -2.98 -4.02 -7.96
C TRP A 49 -3.67 -5.28 -7.47
N GLN A 50 -4.15 -6.08 -8.42
CA GLN A 50 -4.70 -7.41 -8.16
C GLN A 50 -4.38 -8.30 -9.36
N ALA A 51 -3.88 -9.51 -9.10
CA ALA A 51 -3.50 -10.47 -10.15
C ALA A 51 -2.61 -9.85 -11.26
N MET A 52 -1.58 -9.08 -10.85
CA MET A 52 -0.66 -8.36 -11.75
C MET A 52 -1.34 -7.35 -12.71
N GLN A 53 -2.56 -6.91 -12.39
CA GLN A 53 -3.28 -5.89 -13.15
C GLN A 53 -3.59 -4.70 -12.27
N ARG A 54 -3.44 -3.50 -12.81
CA ARG A 54 -3.89 -2.27 -12.16
C ARG A 54 -5.41 -2.25 -12.11
N LYS A 55 -5.97 -1.96 -10.94
CA LYS A 55 -7.40 -1.83 -10.68
C LYS A 55 -7.70 -0.42 -10.17
N GLU A 56 -8.94 0.00 -10.33
CA GLU A 56 -9.43 1.24 -9.70
C GLU A 56 -9.61 0.98 -8.20
N PRO A 57 -9.04 1.82 -7.31
CA PRO A 57 -9.28 1.70 -5.88
C PRO A 57 -10.76 2.04 -5.54
N PRO A 58 -11.27 1.56 -4.40
CA PRO A 58 -12.57 2.01 -3.90
C PRO A 58 -12.61 3.54 -3.76
N THR A 59 -13.74 4.17 -4.10
CA THR A 59 -13.87 5.64 -4.09
C THR A 59 -13.53 6.27 -2.74
N SER A 60 -13.85 5.59 -1.63
CA SER A 60 -13.50 6.04 -0.27
C SER A 60 -11.99 6.10 -0.01
N ALA A 61 -11.21 5.25 -0.68
CA ALA A 61 -9.75 5.23 -0.58
C ALA A 61 -9.07 6.26 -1.50
N ALA A 62 -9.79 6.80 -2.49
CA ALA A 62 -9.25 7.74 -3.47
C ALA A 62 -9.24 9.21 -2.99
N SER A 63 -9.72 9.50 -1.77
CA SER A 63 -9.76 10.86 -1.23
C SER A 63 -8.40 11.28 -0.65
N PRO A 64 -7.71 12.30 -1.22
CA PRO A 64 -6.41 12.75 -0.72
C PRO A 64 -6.47 13.27 0.72
N ASP A 65 -7.54 14.01 1.05
CA ASP A 65 -7.76 14.57 2.39
C ASP A 65 -7.83 13.48 3.48
N HIS A 66 -8.38 12.31 3.16
CA HIS A 66 -8.41 11.18 4.09
C HIS A 66 -7.02 10.63 4.37
N GLY A 67 -6.18 10.51 3.32
CA GLY A 67 -4.80 10.04 3.45
C GLY A 67 -3.96 10.97 4.32
N ASP A 68 -3.99 12.28 4.07
CA ASP A 68 -3.20 13.25 4.83
C ASP A 68 -3.59 13.29 6.31
N ARG A 69 -4.90 13.23 6.61
CA ARG A 69 -5.40 13.19 7.99
C ARG A 69 -5.00 11.91 8.71
N LEU A 70 -5.02 10.77 8.01
CA LEU A 70 -4.58 9.49 8.56
C LEU A 70 -3.09 9.53 8.89
N ILE A 71 -2.25 10.02 7.98
CA ILE A 71 -0.81 10.15 8.22
C ILE A 71 -0.56 11.05 9.44
N ALA A 72 -1.15 12.24 9.48
CA ALA A 72 -0.97 13.15 10.63
C ALA A 72 -1.39 12.51 11.97
N ALA A 73 -2.45 11.71 11.99
CA ALA A 73 -2.88 10.98 13.18
C ALA A 73 -1.88 9.89 13.58
N ILE A 74 -1.36 9.12 12.63
CA ILE A 74 -0.35 8.07 12.88
C ILE A 74 0.97 8.70 13.36
N GLU A 75 1.39 9.82 12.77
CA GLU A 75 2.58 10.55 13.22
C GLU A 75 2.42 11.03 14.67
N ALA A 76 1.24 11.57 15.03
CA ALA A 76 0.96 12.00 16.40
C ALA A 76 0.94 10.84 17.41
N LEU A 77 0.43 9.66 17.01
CA LEU A 77 0.35 8.47 17.87
C LEU A 77 1.69 7.77 18.05
N THR A 78 2.53 7.74 17.00
CA THR A 78 3.76 6.93 16.97
C THR A 78 5.02 7.76 17.17
N GLY A 79 4.97 9.07 16.94
CA GLY A 79 6.15 9.94 16.89
C GLY A 79 7.03 9.74 15.64
N VAL A 80 6.61 8.88 14.70
CA VAL A 80 7.35 8.59 13.46
C VAL A 80 6.76 9.39 12.32
N THR A 81 7.56 10.24 11.67
CA THR A 81 7.15 11.05 10.52
C THR A 81 7.39 10.34 9.19
N VAL A 82 6.44 10.44 8.25
CA VAL A 82 6.61 9.93 6.89
C VAL A 82 7.03 11.09 5.98
N GLY A 83 8.35 11.28 5.86
CA GLY A 83 8.95 12.29 5.01
C GLY A 83 10.38 11.91 4.65
N ALA A 84 10.75 12.13 3.37
CA ALA A 84 12.08 11.85 2.84
C ALA A 84 13.15 12.40 3.79
N SER A 85 14.14 11.56 4.10
CA SER A 85 15.37 11.90 4.83
C SER A 85 15.64 13.42 4.92
N GLY A 86 15.30 14.01 6.08
CA GLY A 86 15.83 15.28 6.57
C GLY A 86 15.25 16.60 6.03
N GLN A 87 14.06 17.01 6.48
CA GLN A 87 13.82 18.41 6.92
C GLN A 87 12.53 18.44 7.76
N PRO A 88 12.56 18.96 9.01
CA PRO A 88 11.34 19.11 9.80
C PRO A 88 10.41 20.14 9.14
N ARG A 89 9.13 19.80 8.99
CA ARG A 89 8.10 20.77 8.60
C ARG A 89 8.02 21.84 9.69
N SER A 90 8.40 23.08 9.35
CA SER A 90 8.40 24.21 10.27
C SER A 90 7.01 24.42 10.84
N ARG A 91 6.87 24.39 12.17
CA ARG A 91 5.67 24.91 12.82
C ARG A 91 5.54 26.41 12.54
N PRO A 92 4.34 26.94 12.23
CA PRO A 92 4.15 28.38 12.14
C PRO A 92 4.43 29.01 13.51
N ARG A 93 5.29 30.04 13.53
CA ARG A 93 5.51 30.89 14.70
C ARG A 93 4.26 31.73 14.92
N ALA A 94 3.71 31.67 16.14
CA ALA A 94 2.93 32.76 16.70
C ALA A 94 3.87 33.89 17.15
#